data_AF-A0A356BWN8-F1
#
_entry.id   AF-A0A356BWN8-F1
#
_cell.length_a   1.000
_cell.length_b   1.000
_cell.length_c   1.000
_cell.angle_alpha   90.00
_cell.angle_beta   90.00
_cell.angle_gamma   90.00
#
_symmetry.space_group_name_H-M   'P 1'
#
loop_
_entity.id
_entity.type
_entity.pdbx_description
1 polymer ?
#
loop_
_entity_poly.entity_id
_entity_poly.type
_entity_poly.pdbx_seq_one_letter_code
_entity_poly.pdbx_strand_id
1 'polypeptide(L)'
;HILSHAITKALLFLAAGSIIKRTGKTRISEMAGVGFEMPVTLGVFAVGSLSMIGIPLFSGFVSKWQLLLGSLARGNYLSVIVLVGGSLLAAAYLLPVLRTAFFERPVQNPVVTEMAYVQLVAMLFLAVVILMVGVSPGVVLQLAKQAAMTLLGLEVLP
;
A
#
# COMPACT_ATOMS: atom_id res chain seq x y z
N HIS A 1 -1.08 -3.52 -12.01
CA HIS A 1 -1.96 -2.74 -11.10
C HIS A 1 -2.81 -3.59 -10.21
N ILE A 2 -3.64 -4.47 -10.76
CA ILE A 2 -4.55 -5.33 -9.99
C ILE A 2 -3.84 -6.04 -8.83
N LEU A 3 -2.73 -6.74 -9.11
CA LEU A 3 -1.95 -7.45 -8.09
C LEU A 3 -1.42 -6.52 -6.98
N SER A 4 -0.65 -5.49 -7.34
CA SER A 4 -0.08 -4.53 -6.38
C SER A 4 -1.16 -3.86 -5.53
N HIS A 5 -2.29 -3.49 -6.15
CA HIS A 5 -3.43 -2.87 -5.47
C HIS A 5 -4.11 -3.83 -4.49
N ALA A 6 -4.32 -5.08 -4.89
CA ALA A 6 -4.91 -6.12 -4.05
C ALA A 6 -4.06 -6.39 -2.80
N ILE A 7 -2.75 -6.60 -2.97
CA ILE A 7 -1.81 -6.84 -1.86
C ILE A 7 -1.77 -5.63 -0.92
N THR A 8 -1.68 -4.43 -1.49
CA THR A 8 -1.63 -3.18 -0.70
C THR A 8 -2.93 -2.98 0.09
N LYS A 9 -4.10 -3.19 -0.52
CA LYS A 9 -5.39 -3.11 0.19
C LYS A 9 -5.51 -4.18 1.27
N ALA A 10 -5.11 -5.42 0.99
CA ALA A 10 -5.14 -6.49 1.98
C ALA A 10 -4.33 -6.11 3.23
N LEU A 11 -3.12 -5.58 3.04
CA LEU A 11 -2.30 -5.10 4.15
C LEU A 11 -2.96 -3.95 4.92
N LEU A 12 -3.45 -2.93 4.20
CA LEU A 12 -4.07 -1.76 4.82
C LEU A 12 -5.32 -2.13 5.63
N PHE A 13 -6.21 -2.98 5.08
CA PHE A 13 -7.40 -3.43 5.79
C PHE A 13 -7.07 -4.33 6.99
N LEU A 14 -6.07 -5.21 6.85
CA LEU A 14 -5.66 -6.08 7.96
C LEU A 14 -5.04 -5.25 9.10
N ALA A 15 -4.22 -4.25 8.78
CA ALA A 15 -3.62 -3.37 9.78
C ALA A 15 -4.66 -2.42 10.41
N ALA A 16 -5.51 -1.78 9.61
CA ALA A 16 -6.60 -0.94 10.14
C ALA A 16 -7.58 -1.75 11.02
N GLY A 17 -7.96 -2.95 10.59
CA GLY A 17 -8.79 -3.87 11.37
C GLY A 17 -8.11 -4.30 12.67
N SER A 18 -6.78 -4.48 12.67
CA SER A 18 -5.99 -4.75 13.89
C SER A 18 -6.07 -3.59 14.87
N ILE A 19 -5.88 -2.36 14.38
CA ILE A 19 -5.93 -1.14 15.20
C ILE A 19 -7.33 -0.99 15.81
N ILE A 20 -8.39 -1.11 15.00
CA ILE A 20 -9.78 -1.00 15.47
C ILE A 20 -10.09 -2.08 16.51
N LYS A 21 -9.70 -3.34 16.24
CA LYS A 21 -9.96 -4.47 17.15
C LYS A 21 -9.25 -4.33 18.49
N ARG A 22 -8.03 -3.78 18.52
CA ARG A 22 -7.25 -3.62 19.76
C ARG A 22 -7.62 -2.37 20.54
N THR A 23 -7.84 -1.26 19.85
CA THR A 23 -7.97 0.06 20.48
C THR A 23 -9.41 0.56 20.55
N GLY A 24 -10.33 0.01 19.74
CA GLY A 24 -11.69 0.53 19.57
C GLY A 24 -11.77 1.87 18.84
N LYS A 25 -10.62 2.47 18.49
CA LYS A 25 -10.52 3.78 17.83
C LYS A 25 -10.97 3.64 16.37
N THR A 26 -11.91 4.49 15.95
CA THR A 26 -12.48 4.45 14.59
C THR A 26 -12.35 5.78 13.85
N ARG A 27 -12.02 6.86 14.58
CA ARG A 27 -11.82 8.19 14.01
C ARG A 27 -10.34 8.53 13.98
N ILE A 28 -9.91 9.25 12.94
CA ILE A 28 -8.50 9.69 12.81
C ILE A 28 -8.09 10.56 14.01
N SER A 29 -8.99 11.40 14.53
CA SER A 29 -8.75 12.22 15.73
C SER A 29 -8.43 11.42 16.99
N GLU A 30 -8.80 10.14 17.03
CA GLU A 30 -8.54 9.25 18.17
C GLU A 30 -7.21 8.50 18.01
N MET A 31 -6.59 8.55 16.83
CA MET A 31 -5.39 7.77 16.51
C MET A 31 -4.10 8.34 17.09
N ALA A 32 -4.15 9.49 17.76
CA ALA A 32 -2.99 10.10 18.40
C ALA A 32 -2.25 9.09 19.29
N GLY A 33 -0.96 8.89 19.02
CA GLY A 33 -0.09 8.00 19.79
C GLY A 33 -0.28 6.49 19.55
N VAL A 34 -1.15 6.06 18.62
CA VAL A 34 -1.32 4.63 18.27
C VAL A 34 0.00 4.00 17.80
N GLY A 35 0.90 4.78 17.21
CA GLY A 35 2.23 4.29 16.79
C GLY A 35 3.13 3.85 17.94
N PHE A 36 2.86 4.31 19.16
CA PHE A 36 3.59 3.86 20.35
C PHE A 36 2.91 2.65 21.01
N GLU A 37 1.58 2.53 20.88
CA GLU A 37 0.80 1.38 21.38
C GLU A 37 1.00 0.13 20.48
N MET A 38 1.03 0.32 19.16
CA MET A 38 1.10 -0.76 18.17
C MET A 38 2.14 -0.45 17.06
N PRO A 39 3.44 -0.35 17.39
CA PRO A 39 4.49 0.10 16.47
C PRO A 39 4.66 -0.78 15.23
N VAL A 40 4.54 -2.11 15.35
CA VAL A 40 4.66 -3.05 14.23
C VAL A 40 3.45 -2.90 13.31
N THR A 41 2.24 -2.92 13.88
CA THR A 41 0.99 -2.78 13.11
C THR A 41 0.94 -1.45 12.37
N LEU A 42 1.35 -0.35 13.00
CA LEU A 42 1.39 0.95 12.33
C LEU A 42 2.53 1.05 11.31
N GLY A 43 3.69 0.43 11.58
CA GLY A 43 4.80 0.36 10.64
C GLY A 43 4.42 -0.34 9.33
N VAL A 44 3.73 -1.48 9.40
CA VAL A 44 3.24 -2.18 8.21
C VAL A 44 2.08 -1.44 7.53
N PHE A 45 1.22 -0.76 8.29
CA PHE A 45 0.21 0.16 7.73
C PHE A 45 0.87 1.30 6.93
N ALA A 46 2.00 1.84 7.42
CA ALA A 46 2.78 2.85 6.71
C ALA A 46 3.36 2.30 5.40
N VAL A 47 3.92 1.08 5.40
CA VAL A 47 4.38 0.40 4.16
C VAL A 47 3.24 0.27 3.14
N GLY A 48 2.06 -0.17 3.58
CA GLY A 48 0.88 -0.23 2.73
C GLY A 48 0.47 1.15 2.21
N SER A 49 0.54 2.17 3.05
CA SER A 49 0.14 3.53 2.70
C SER A 49 1.08 4.15 1.66
N LEU A 50 2.40 4.01 1.85
CA LEU A 50 3.41 4.47 0.90
C LEU A 50 3.32 3.72 -0.44
N SER A 51 3.00 2.43 -0.41
CA SER A 51 2.67 1.65 -1.62
C SER A 51 1.43 2.21 -2.32
N MET A 52 0.35 2.49 -1.59
CA MET A 52 -0.90 3.02 -2.16
C MET A 52 -0.72 4.41 -2.78
N ILE A 53 0.08 5.26 -2.13
CA ILE A 53 0.49 6.57 -2.66
C ILE A 53 1.30 6.38 -3.94
N GLY A 54 2.19 5.39 -3.97
CA GLY A 54 3.09 5.12 -5.09
C GLY A 54 4.45 5.77 -4.88
N ILE A 55 5.00 5.67 -3.67
CA ILE A 55 6.36 6.10 -3.37
C ILE A 55 7.37 5.10 -3.97
N PRO A 56 8.54 5.55 -4.48
CA PRO A 56 9.60 4.65 -4.93
C PRO A 56 9.93 3.57 -3.90
N LEU A 57 10.43 2.41 -4.35
CA LEU A 57 10.70 1.19 -3.56
C LEU A 57 9.48 0.32 -3.22
N PHE A 58 8.25 0.81 -3.41
CA PHE A 58 7.05 0.04 -3.12
C PHE A 58 6.35 -0.47 -4.40
N SER A 59 5.66 -1.62 -4.30
CA SER A 59 4.97 -2.25 -5.43
C SER A 59 3.98 -1.34 -6.17
N GLY A 60 3.31 -0.41 -5.47
CA GLY A 60 2.35 0.50 -6.08
C GLY A 60 3.00 1.54 -6.99
N PHE A 61 4.24 1.96 -6.73
CA PHE A 61 5.00 2.83 -7.65
C PHE A 61 5.27 2.13 -8.97
N VAL A 62 5.85 0.92 -8.92
CA VAL A 62 6.15 0.11 -10.12
C VAL A 62 4.89 -0.02 -10.99
N SER A 63 3.76 -0.36 -10.38
CA SER A 63 2.53 -0.49 -11.13
C SER A 63 2.05 0.81 -11.77
N LYS A 64 2.04 1.92 -11.03
CA LYS A 64 1.52 3.19 -11.55
C LYS A 64 2.45 3.77 -12.61
N TRP A 65 3.76 3.57 -12.44
CA TRP A 65 4.77 3.95 -13.40
C TRP A 65 4.54 3.29 -14.77
N GLN A 66 4.29 1.99 -14.81
CA GLN A 66 3.98 1.27 -16.06
C GLN A 66 2.68 1.77 -16.72
N LEU A 67 1.64 2.05 -15.93
CA LEU A 67 0.39 2.63 -16.45
C LEU A 67 0.62 4.04 -17.01
N LEU A 68 1.44 4.84 -16.35
CA LEU A 68 1.78 6.20 -16.79
C LEU A 68 2.58 6.18 -18.09
N LEU A 69 3.61 5.33 -18.20
CA LEU A 69 4.37 5.14 -19.43
C LEU A 69 3.49 4.67 -20.59
N GLY A 70 2.62 3.68 -20.36
CA GLY A 70 1.69 3.19 -21.37
C GLY A 70 0.67 4.25 -21.82
N SER A 71 0.21 5.09 -20.89
CA SER A 71 -0.71 6.20 -21.19
C SER A 71 -0.02 7.29 -22.02
N LEU A 72 1.20 7.67 -21.65
CA LEU A 72 2.01 8.65 -22.39
C LEU A 72 2.34 8.16 -23.80
N ALA A 73 2.73 6.89 -23.95
CA ALA A 73 3.02 6.30 -25.26
C ALA A 73 1.81 6.31 -26.22
N ARG A 74 0.59 6.32 -25.67
CA ARG A 74 -0.67 6.42 -26.42
C ARG A 74 -1.21 7.86 -26.54
N GLY A 75 -0.51 8.87 -26.00
CA GLY A 75 -0.97 10.26 -25.97
C GLY A 75 -2.21 10.50 -25.09
N ASN A 76 -2.55 9.58 -24.19
CA ASN A 76 -3.74 9.67 -23.35
C ASN A 76 -3.48 10.48 -22.08
N TYR A 77 -3.46 11.80 -22.23
CA TYR A 77 -3.20 12.74 -21.12
C TYR A 77 -4.27 12.69 -20.02
N LEU A 78 -5.52 12.36 -20.36
CA LEU A 78 -6.59 12.21 -19.36
C LEU A 78 -6.23 11.11 -18.36
N SER A 79 -5.80 9.93 -18.83
CA SER A 79 -5.38 8.83 -17.96
C SER A 79 -4.19 9.21 -17.10
N VAL A 80 -3.23 9.98 -17.62
CA VAL A 80 -2.08 10.48 -16.85
C VAL A 80 -2.55 11.39 -15.71
N ILE A 81 -3.42 12.36 -15.99
CA ILE A 81 -3.96 13.27 -14.98
C ILE A 81 -4.71 12.49 -13.90
N VAL A 82 -5.55 11.52 -14.27
CA VAL A 82 -6.30 10.69 -13.31
C VAL A 82 -5.35 9.84 -12.45
N LEU A 83 -4.31 9.26 -13.04
CA LEU A 83 -3.33 8.44 -12.30
C LEU A 83 -2.54 9.28 -11.28
N VAL A 84 -2.06 10.46 -11.70
CA VAL A 84 -1.32 11.38 -10.82
C VAL A 84 -2.25 11.95 -9.75
N GLY A 85 -3.43 12.44 -10.14
CA GLY A 85 -4.43 12.97 -9.23
C GLY A 85 -4.90 11.95 -8.19
N GLY A 86 -5.16 10.70 -8.61
CA GLY A 86 -5.51 9.62 -7.68
C GLY A 86 -4.39 9.29 -6.69
N SER A 87 -3.13 9.45 -7.09
CA SER A 87 -1.97 9.27 -6.21
C SER A 87 -1.83 10.42 -5.21
N LEU A 88 -2.07 11.65 -5.64
CA LEU A 88 -2.11 12.82 -4.76
C LEU A 88 -3.26 12.72 -3.76
N LEU A 89 -4.45 12.29 -4.19
CA LEU A 89 -5.57 12.03 -3.31
C LEU A 89 -5.23 10.94 -2.29
N ALA A 90 -4.56 9.85 -2.70
CA ALA A 90 -4.07 8.83 -1.79
C ALA A 90 -3.13 9.38 -0.72
N ALA A 91 -2.21 10.27 -1.09
CA ALA A 91 -1.36 10.94 -0.12
C ALA A 91 -2.17 11.84 0.82
N ALA A 92 -3.11 12.61 0.27
CA ALA A 92 -3.93 13.54 1.03
C ALA A 92 -4.78 12.86 2.12
N TYR A 93 -5.29 11.64 1.91
CA TYR A 93 -6.07 10.95 2.94
C TYR A 93 -5.25 9.99 3.82
N LEU A 94 -4.11 9.43 3.36
CA LEU A 94 -3.30 8.49 4.16
C LEU A 94 -2.23 9.17 5.02
N LEU A 95 -1.57 10.22 4.51
CA LEU A 95 -0.52 10.89 5.26
C LEU A 95 -1.02 11.52 6.57
N PRO A 96 -2.21 12.14 6.65
CA PRO A 96 -2.74 12.63 7.92
C PRO A 96 -2.91 11.51 8.95
N VAL A 97 -3.34 10.32 8.53
CA VAL A 97 -3.48 9.15 9.42
C VAL A 97 -2.13 8.77 10.01
N LEU A 98 -1.09 8.66 9.17
CA LEU A 98 0.27 8.36 9.64
C LEU A 98 0.81 9.49 10.53
N ARG A 99 0.57 10.74 10.14
CA ARG A 99 1.01 11.91 10.91
C ARG A 99 0.43 11.89 12.32
N THR A 100 -0.88 11.77 12.44
CA THR A 100 -1.56 11.74 13.73
C THR A 100 -1.13 10.52 14.54
N ALA A 101 -1.01 9.34 13.92
CA ALA A 101 -0.67 8.12 14.63
C ALA A 101 0.79 8.06 15.14
N PHE A 102 1.76 8.62 14.40
CA PHE A 102 3.18 8.60 14.79
C PHE A 102 3.64 9.85 15.55
N PHE A 103 3.13 11.04 15.21
CA PHE A 103 3.72 12.31 15.66
C PHE A 103 2.91 13.03 16.74
N GLU A 104 1.64 12.69 16.93
CA GLU A 104 0.87 13.23 18.06
C GLU A 104 1.12 12.40 19.31
N ARG A 105 1.41 13.08 20.42
CA ARG A 105 1.76 12.42 21.68
C ARG A 105 0.55 11.72 22.28
N PRO A 106 0.69 10.49 22.79
CA PRO A 106 -0.37 9.84 23.54
C PRO A 106 -0.65 10.64 24.83
N VAL A 107 -1.93 10.71 25.21
CA VAL A 107 -2.38 11.41 26.43
C VAL A 107 -1.88 10.72 27.71
N GLN A 108 -1.57 9.42 27.62
CA GLN A 108 -1.08 8.58 28.71
C GLN A 108 0.17 7.81 28.27
N ASN A 109 0.91 7.24 29.22
CA ASN A 109 2.04 6.37 28.90
C ASN A 109 1.55 5.13 28.12
N PRO A 110 1.95 4.98 26.85
CA PRO A 110 1.43 3.92 26.00
C PRO A 110 1.95 2.57 26.47
N VAL A 111 1.05 1.61 26.66
CA VAL A 111 1.41 0.20 26.87
C VAL A 111 1.35 -0.50 25.52
N VAL A 112 2.45 -1.16 25.14
CA VAL A 112 2.53 -1.88 23.87
C VAL A 112 1.52 -3.03 23.87
N THR A 113 0.59 -3.00 22.91
CA THR A 113 -0.59 -3.88 22.86
C THR A 113 -0.83 -4.41 21.44
N GLU A 114 0.20 -5.02 20.87
CA GLU A 114 0.14 -5.61 19.52
C GLU A 114 -0.89 -6.73 19.37
N MET A 115 -1.26 -7.04 18.12
CA MET A 115 -2.16 -8.16 17.81
C MET A 115 -1.51 -9.52 18.05
N ALA A 116 -2.34 -10.58 18.04
CA ALA A 116 -1.86 -11.95 18.11
C ALA A 116 -0.81 -12.24 17.03
N TYR A 117 0.18 -13.07 17.39
CA TYR A 117 1.35 -13.34 16.55
C TYR A 117 1.01 -13.74 15.11
N VAL A 118 0.00 -14.58 14.91
CA VAL A 118 -0.45 -15.03 13.59
C VAL A 118 -0.84 -13.85 12.68
N GLN A 119 -1.53 -12.84 13.22
CA GLN A 119 -1.96 -11.67 12.46
C GLN A 119 -0.77 -10.74 12.14
N LEU A 120 0.18 -10.59 13.06
CA LEU A 120 1.41 -9.85 12.82
C LEU A 120 2.24 -10.48 11.70
N VAL A 121 2.41 -11.80 11.73
CA VAL A 121 3.13 -12.55 10.69
C VAL A 121 2.47 -12.36 9.33
N ALA A 122 1.13 -12.44 9.25
CA ALA A 122 0.41 -12.20 8.01
C ALA A 122 0.62 -10.78 7.45
N MET A 123 0.56 -9.76 8.30
CA MET A 123 0.81 -8.37 7.88
C MET A 123 2.26 -8.13 7.45
N LEU A 124 3.22 -8.67 8.21
CA LEU A 124 4.65 -8.57 7.88
C LEU A 124 4.96 -9.27 6.56
N PHE A 125 4.38 -10.45 6.33
CA PHE A 125 4.51 -11.15 5.06
C PHE A 125 4.03 -10.28 3.89
N LEU A 126 2.83 -9.70 3.99
CA LEU A 126 2.31 -8.81 2.95
C LEU A 126 3.19 -7.57 2.74
N ALA A 127 3.70 -6.97 3.83
CA ALA A 127 4.61 -5.83 3.75
C ALA A 127 5.93 -6.20 3.03
N VAL A 128 6.50 -7.36 3.33
CA VAL A 128 7.69 -7.90 2.65
C VAL A 128 7.42 -8.13 1.17
N VAL A 129 6.27 -8.71 0.80
CA VAL A 129 5.89 -8.91 -0.61
C VAL A 129 5.78 -7.57 -1.33
N ILE A 130 5.18 -6.53 -0.71
CA ILE A 130 5.10 -5.18 -1.29
C ILE A 130 6.49 -4.60 -1.59
N LEU A 131 7.44 -4.77 -0.66
CA LEU A 131 8.81 -4.28 -0.82
C LEU A 131 9.57 -5.11 -1.87
N MET A 132 9.47 -6.44 -1.83
CA MET A 132 10.09 -7.33 -2.82
C MET A 132 9.64 -7.00 -4.24
N VAL A 133 8.33 -6.81 -4.45
CA VAL A 133 7.78 -6.43 -5.77
C VAL A 133 8.22 -5.01 -6.17
N GLY A 134 8.40 -4.11 -5.20
CA GLY A 134 8.88 -2.76 -5.46
C GLY A 134 10.36 -2.70 -5.87
N VAL A 135 11.22 -3.48 -5.20
CA VAL A 135 12.67 -3.51 -5.45
C VAL A 135 13.04 -4.39 -6.64
N SER A 136 12.41 -5.57 -6.77
CA SER A 136 12.65 -6.53 -7.84
C SER A 136 11.35 -6.83 -8.60
N PRO A 137 10.87 -5.89 -9.43
CA PRO A 137 9.60 -6.03 -10.13
C PRO A 137 9.63 -7.03 -11.29
N GLY A 138 10.81 -7.52 -11.69
CA GLY A 138 11.03 -8.29 -12.92
C GLY A 138 10.08 -9.48 -13.07
N VAL A 139 9.96 -10.33 -12.05
CA VAL A 139 9.07 -11.52 -12.08
C VAL A 139 7.62 -11.11 -12.29
N VAL A 140 7.14 -10.13 -11.52
CA VAL A 140 5.74 -9.67 -11.62
C VAL A 140 5.45 -9.01 -12.96
N LEU A 141 6.39 -8.22 -13.47
CA LEU A 141 6.25 -7.57 -14.78
C LEU A 141 6.26 -8.57 -15.93
N GLN A 142 7.09 -9.61 -15.86
CA GLN A 142 7.10 -10.69 -16.86
C GLN A 142 5.77 -11.43 -16.89
N LEU A 143 5.24 -11.82 -15.72
CA LEU A 143 3.92 -12.44 -15.62
C LEU A 143 2.81 -11.53 -16.14
N ALA A 144 2.85 -10.24 -15.78
CA ALA A 144 1.88 -9.26 -16.28
C ALA A 144 1.97 -9.09 -17.81
N LYS A 145 3.19 -9.11 -18.37
CA LYS A 145 3.42 -9.04 -19.82
C LYS A 145 2.87 -10.27 -20.53
N GLN A 146 3.15 -11.47 -20.02
CA GLN A 146 2.61 -12.72 -20.56
C GLN A 146 1.08 -12.68 -20.57
N ALA A 147 0.46 -12.37 -19.42
CA ALA A 147 -0.99 -12.26 -19.33
C ALA A 147 -1.57 -11.23 -20.30
N ALA A 148 -0.89 -10.09 -20.50
CA ALA A 148 -1.32 -9.08 -21.47
C ALA A 148 -1.19 -9.56 -22.93
N MET A 149 -0.12 -10.29 -23.27
CA MET A 149 0.07 -10.85 -24.61
C MET A 149 -1.01 -11.88 -24.95
N THR A 150 -1.31 -12.79 -24.02
CA THR A 150 -2.38 -13.78 -24.16
C THR A 150 -3.74 -13.07 -24.32
N LEU A 151 -4.02 -12.07 -23.49
CA LEU A 151 -5.28 -11.32 -23.53
C LEU A 151 -5.48 -10.55 -24.85
N LEU A 152 -4.40 -10.02 -25.42
CA LEU A 152 -4.43 -9.27 -26.68
C LEU A 152 -4.34 -10.17 -27.93
N GLY A 153 -4.23 -11.49 -27.75
CA GLY A 153 -4.10 -12.43 -28.87
C GLY A 153 -2.79 -12.26 -29.66
N LEU A 154 -1.75 -11.72 -29.03
CA LEU A 154 -0.44 -11.47 -29.64
C LEU A 154 0.53 -12.65 -29.46
N GLU A 155 0.07 -13.78 -28.94
CA GLU A 155 0.83 -15.02 -28.94
C GLU A 155 0.97 -15.52 -30.39
N VAL A 156 2.20 -15.53 -30.89
CA VAL A 156 2.56 -16.41 -32.00
C VAL A 156 2.41 -17.82 -31.43
N LEU A 157 1.39 -18.56 -31.91
CA LEU A 157 1.29 -20.01 -31.74
C LEU A 157 2.68 -20.63 -32.02
N PRO A 158 3.10 -21.67 -31.28
CA PRO A 158 4.41 -22.29 -31.49
C PRO A 158 4.68 -22.66 -32.96
#